data_AF-A0A6C1NUJ6-F1
#
_entry.id   AF-A0A6C1NUJ6-F1
#
_cell.length_a   1.000
_cell.length_b   1.000
_cell.length_c   1.000
_cell.angle_alpha   90.00
_cell.angle_beta   90.00
_cell.angle_gamma   90.00
#
_symmetry.space_group_name_H-M   'P 1'
#
loop_
_entity.id
_entity.type
_entity.pdbx_description
1 polymer ?
#
loop_
_entity_poly.entity_id
_entity_poly.type
_entity_poly.pdbx_seq_one_letter_code
_entity_poly.pdbx_strand_id
1 'polypeptide(L)'
;VRFEAVRFTPESPGDGAFDGVEVGGVRLHVTDARSYDPARTGVALLVEMRRLSGEDWSWRESHFDRLAGTSALRTGIEAGFDVDSLVEGWQAGLRTFEAQVEGLLLYP
;
A
#
# COMPACT_ATOMS: atom_id res chain seq x y z
N VAL A 1 -5.08 13.28 -0.96
CA VAL A 1 -4.01 13.12 0.05
C VAL A 1 -2.84 14.02 -0.33
N ARG A 2 -2.24 14.71 0.65
CA ARG A 2 -1.00 15.48 0.48
C ARG A 2 0.14 14.73 1.15
N PHE A 3 1.28 14.64 0.48
CA PHE A 3 2.49 14.03 1.01
C PHE A 3 3.43 15.12 1.54
N GLU A 4 4.00 14.89 2.72
CA GLU A 4 4.96 15.80 3.33
C GLU A 4 6.20 15.02 3.75
N ALA A 5 7.38 15.45 3.30
CA ALA A 5 8.64 14.86 3.73
C ALA A 5 8.89 15.22 5.20
N VAL A 6 9.25 14.22 5.99
CA VAL A 6 9.52 14.38 7.43
C VAL A 6 10.79 13.65 7.83
N ARG A 7 11.34 14.03 8.98
CA ARG A 7 12.33 13.24 9.71
C ARG A 7 11.79 12.92 11.09
N PHE A 8 12.04 11.71 11.55
CA PHE A 8 11.65 11.27 12.88
C PHE A 8 12.53 10.12 13.34
N THR A 9 12.60 9.91 14.65
CA THR A 9 13.31 8.79 15.27
C THR A 9 12.26 7.85 15.87
N PRO A 10 12.11 6.61 15.38
CA PRO A 10 11.24 5.62 15.98
C PRO A 10 11.68 5.30 17.41
N GLU A 11 10.72 5.17 18.31
CA GLU A 11 10.92 4.74 19.70
C GLU A 11 10.14 3.44 19.92
N SER A 12 10.85 2.33 20.15
CA SER A 12 10.25 1.00 20.36
C SER A 12 9.24 0.58 19.26
N PRO A 13 9.64 0.59 17.96
CA PRO A 13 8.76 0.24 16.86
C PRO A 13 8.33 -1.24 16.93
N GLY A 14 7.06 -1.52 16.63
CA GLY A 14 6.47 -2.87 16.78
C GLY A 14 7.09 -3.95 15.88
N ASP A 15 7.78 -3.58 14.81
CA ASP A 15 8.55 -4.46 13.93
C ASP A 15 10.06 -4.42 14.18
N GLY A 16 10.52 -3.62 15.16
CA GLY A 16 11.92 -3.41 15.50
C GLY A 16 12.72 -2.59 14.48
N ALA A 17 12.08 -2.04 13.44
CA ALA A 17 12.79 -1.36 12.36
C ALA A 17 13.30 0.02 12.79
N PHE A 18 14.61 0.24 12.67
CA PHE A 18 15.26 1.54 12.89
C PHE A 18 15.04 2.15 14.29
N ASP A 19 14.92 1.32 15.33
CA ASP A 19 14.75 1.79 16.71
C ASP A 19 15.92 2.70 17.16
N GLY A 20 15.60 3.90 17.64
CA GLY A 20 16.58 4.90 18.05
C GLY A 20 17.39 5.52 16.91
N VAL A 21 17.06 5.24 15.64
CA VAL A 21 17.74 5.78 14.46
C VAL A 21 16.86 6.82 13.75
N GLU A 22 17.35 8.05 13.55
CA GLU A 22 16.61 9.04 12.76
C GLU A 22 16.47 8.56 11.31
N VAL A 23 15.24 8.57 10.80
CA VAL A 23 14.92 8.21 9.43
C VAL A 23 14.17 9.32 8.71
N GLY A 24 14.33 9.36 7.39
CA GLY A 24 13.45 10.12 6.50
C GLY A 24 12.15 9.35 6.26
N GLY A 25 11.03 10.07 6.18
CA GLY A 25 9.74 9.46 5.87
C GLY A 25 8.78 10.40 5.18
N VAL A 26 7.58 9.88 4.92
CA VAL A 26 6.49 10.64 4.29
C VAL A 26 5.29 10.64 5.23
N ARG A 27 4.84 11.83 5.64
CA ARG A 27 3.59 12.02 6.37
C ARG A 27 2.45 12.18 5.38
N LEU A 28 1.44 11.33 5.52
CA LEU A 28 0.22 11.39 4.71
C LEU A 28 -0.80 12.29 5.40
N HIS A 29 -1.19 13.36 4.73
CA HIS A 29 -2.27 14.24 5.16
C HIS A 29 -3.51 13.96 4.32
N VAL A 30 -4.50 13.31 4.91
CA VAL A 30 -5.80 13.09 4.25
C VAL A 30 -6.56 14.41 4.24
N THR A 31 -6.67 15.01 3.06
CA THR A 31 -7.30 16.32 2.84
C THR A 31 -8.82 16.23 2.67
N ASP A 32 -9.29 15.09 2.18
CA ASP A 32 -10.71 14.74 2.05
C ASP A 32 -10.83 13.23 2.22
N ALA A 33 -11.57 12.80 3.25
CA ALA A 33 -11.75 11.40 3.56
C ALA A 33 -12.67 10.67 2.58
N ARG A 34 -13.57 11.38 1.88
CA ARG A 34 -14.55 10.75 0.97
C ARG A 34 -13.94 10.35 -0.37
N SER A 35 -12.88 11.04 -0.80
CA SER A 35 -12.14 10.74 -2.03
C SER A 35 -10.83 10.00 -1.79
N TYR A 36 -10.48 9.73 -0.53
CA TYR A 36 -9.24 9.07 -0.18
C TYR A 36 -9.33 7.55 -0.32
N ASP A 37 -8.56 7.01 -1.26
CA ASP A 37 -8.33 5.57 -1.37
C ASP A 37 -6.99 5.19 -0.69
N PRO A 38 -7.02 4.59 0.51
CA PRO A 38 -5.81 4.17 1.21
C PRO A 38 -5.08 3.02 0.52
N ALA A 39 -5.78 2.12 -0.17
CA ALA A 39 -5.17 0.98 -0.85
C ALA A 39 -4.36 1.45 -2.06
N ARG A 40 -4.97 2.29 -2.91
CA ARG A 40 -4.28 2.96 -4.03
C ARG A 40 -3.08 3.77 -3.54
N THR A 41 -3.23 4.51 -2.45
CA THR A 41 -2.14 5.30 -1.87
C THR A 41 -0.98 4.41 -1.40
N GLY A 42 -1.27 3.30 -0.72
CA GLY A 42 -0.26 2.32 -0.29
C GLY A 42 0.49 1.71 -1.47
N VAL A 43 -0.23 1.36 -2.54
CA VAL A 43 0.37 0.81 -3.77
C VAL A 43 1.26 1.85 -4.46
N ALA A 44 0.84 3.11 -4.55
CA ALA A 44 1.67 4.19 -5.08
C ALA A 44 2.96 4.38 -4.28
N LEU A 45 2.88 4.37 -2.94
CA LEU A 45 4.07 4.43 -2.09
C LEU A 45 4.99 3.24 -2.31
N LEU A 46 4.43 2.02 -2.41
CA LEU A 46 5.21 0.80 -2.63
C LEU A 46 5.96 0.80 -3.96
N VAL A 47 5.30 1.25 -5.04
CA VAL A 47 5.91 1.41 -6.37
C VAL A 47 7.09 2.39 -6.31
N GLU A 48 6.90 3.55 -5.69
CA GLU A 48 7.97 4.55 -5.56
C GLU A 48 9.11 4.08 -4.64
N MET A 49 8.79 3.43 -3.52
CA MET A 49 9.80 2.86 -2.63
C MET A 49 10.67 1.83 -3.36
N ARG A 50 10.06 0.89 -4.08
CA ARG A 50 10.82 -0.08 -4.88
C ARG A 50 11.69 0.62 -5.93
N ARG A 51 11.14 1.62 -6.63
CA ARG A 51 11.88 2.38 -7.65
C ARG A 51 13.09 3.12 -7.06
N LEU A 52 12.92 3.73 -5.89
CA LEU A 52 13.97 4.50 -5.21
C LEU A 52 15.01 3.60 -4.53
N SER A 53 14.62 2.42 -4.03
CA SER A 53 15.53 1.47 -3.38
C SER A 53 16.44 0.73 -4.37
N GLY A 54 16.05 0.59 -5.64
CA GLY A 54 16.90 -0.05 -6.64
C GLY A 54 17.35 -1.46 -6.24
N GLU A 55 18.66 -1.70 -6.22
CA GLU A 55 19.26 -3.00 -5.86
C GLU A 55 19.14 -3.34 -4.37
N ASP A 56 18.89 -2.34 -3.50
CA ASP A 56 18.71 -2.56 -2.05
C ASP A 56 17.32 -3.11 -1.71
N TRP A 57 16.41 -3.20 -2.69
CA TRP A 57 15.06 -3.72 -2.49
C TRP A 57 15.05 -5.24 -2.37
N SER A 58 14.36 -5.77 -1.36
CA SER A 58 14.09 -7.19 -1.24
C SER A 58 12.66 -7.45 -0.78
N TRP A 59 12.03 -8.49 -1.33
CA TRP A 59 10.71 -8.93 -0.91
C TRP A 59 10.80 -10.00 0.16
N ARG A 60 9.89 -9.92 1.14
CA ARG A 60 9.49 -11.09 1.94
C ARG A 60 8.32 -11.76 1.24
N GLU A 61 8.57 -12.38 0.08
CA GLU A 61 7.53 -12.79 -0.89
C GLU A 61 6.33 -13.50 -0.24
N SER A 62 6.56 -14.60 0.48
CA SER A 62 5.48 -15.37 1.11
C SER A 62 4.68 -14.58 2.16
N HIS A 63 5.34 -13.66 2.86
CA HIS A 63 4.69 -12.80 3.84
C HIS A 63 3.86 -11.72 3.15
N PHE A 64 4.43 -11.08 2.12
CA PHE A 64 3.78 -10.02 1.36
C PHE A 64 2.57 -10.55 0.59
N ASP A 65 2.75 -11.63 -0.19
CA ASP A 65 1.70 -12.23 -1.03
C ASP A 65 0.52 -12.71 -0.16
N ARG A 66 0.79 -13.18 1.07
CA ARG A 66 -0.24 -13.54 2.03
C ARG A 66 -1.04 -12.34 2.52
N LEU A 67 -0.39 -11.21 2.80
CA LEU A 67 -1.09 -9.97 3.22
C LEU A 67 -1.86 -9.33 2.06
N ALA A 68 -1.30 -9.38 0.85
CA ALA A 68 -1.95 -8.92 -0.37
C ALA A 68 -3.08 -9.86 -0.84
N GLY A 69 -3.11 -11.11 -0.35
CA GLY A 69 -4.06 -12.15 -0.76
C GLY A 69 -3.76 -12.77 -2.13
N THR A 70 -2.68 -12.36 -2.78
CA THR A 70 -2.25 -12.82 -4.10
C THR A 70 -0.80 -12.42 -4.37
N SER A 71 -0.10 -13.15 -5.24
CA SER A 71 1.21 -12.72 -5.76
C SER A 71 1.10 -11.67 -6.87
N ALA A 72 -0.09 -11.48 -7.46
CA ALA A 72 -0.29 -10.63 -8.63
C ALA A 72 0.14 -9.17 -8.43
N LEU A 73 -0.06 -8.62 -7.22
CA LEU A 73 0.37 -7.26 -6.91
C LEU A 73 1.90 -7.14 -6.95
N ARG A 74 2.60 -8.05 -6.28
CA ARG A 74 4.07 -8.05 -6.25
C ARG A 74 4.66 -8.25 -7.64
N THR A 75 4.19 -9.26 -8.37
CA THR A 75 4.71 -9.57 -9.70
C THR A 75 4.38 -8.48 -10.71
N GLY A 76 3.22 -7.82 -10.59
CA GLY A 76 2.87 -6.64 -11.40
C GLY A 76 3.81 -5.45 -11.14
N ILE A 77 4.14 -5.19 -9.87
CA ILE A 77 5.12 -4.16 -9.50
C ILE A 77 6.52 -4.51 -10.06
N GLU A 78 6.92 -5.77 -9.98
CA GLU A 78 8.19 -6.26 -10.56
C GLU A 78 8.23 -6.12 -12.07
N ALA A 79 7.10 -6.35 -12.74
CA ALA A 79 6.92 -6.19 -14.19
C ALA A 79 6.83 -4.71 -14.64
N GLY A 80 6.81 -3.76 -13.69
CA GLY A 80 6.79 -2.33 -13.98
C GLY A 80 5.41 -1.79 -14.37
N PHE A 81 4.33 -2.44 -13.95
CA PHE A 81 2.99 -1.89 -14.14
C PHE A 81 2.81 -0.60 -13.33
N ASP A 82 2.09 0.36 -13.91
CA ASP A 82 1.73 1.59 -13.22
C ASP A 82 0.64 1.34 -12.16
N VAL A 83 0.45 2.34 -11.28
CA VAL A 83 -0.49 2.24 -10.16
C VAL A 83 -1.92 1.99 -10.66
N ASP A 84 -2.32 2.61 -11.77
CA ASP A 84 -3.67 2.44 -12.33
C ASP A 84 -3.90 1.00 -12.79
N SER A 85 -2.94 0.41 -13.50
CA SER A 85 -3.01 -0.97 -13.98
C SER A 85 -3.04 -1.98 -12.83
N LEU A 86 -2.23 -1.74 -11.79
CA LEU A 86 -2.23 -2.56 -10.58
C LEU A 86 -3.60 -2.50 -9.88
N VAL A 87 -4.15 -1.29 -9.71
CA VAL A 87 -5.43 -1.07 -9.04
C VAL A 87 -6.60 -1.66 -9.80
N GLU A 88 -6.60 -1.54 -11.12
CA GLU A 88 -7.65 -2.13 -11.98
C GLU A 88 -7.73 -3.65 -11.79
N GLY A 89 -6.60 -4.30 -11.49
CA GLY A 89 -6.50 -5.75 -11.30
C GLY A 89 -7.44 -6.35 -10.26
N TRP A 90 -7.85 -5.58 -9.25
CA TRP A 90 -8.81 -6.04 -8.23
C TRP A 90 -10.21 -5.45 -8.35
N GLN A 91 -10.46 -4.49 -9.25
CA GLN A 91 -11.76 -3.81 -9.35
C GLN A 91 -12.90 -4.77 -9.71
N ALA A 92 -12.64 -5.76 -10.57
CA ALA A 92 -13.64 -6.78 -10.91
C ALA A 92 -14.01 -7.66 -9.69
N GLY A 93 -13.01 -8.03 -8.89
CA GLY A 93 -13.23 -8.79 -7.65
C GLY A 93 -13.98 -7.97 -6.60
N LEU A 94 -13.64 -6.69 -6.47
CA LEU A 94 -14.33 -5.76 -5.57
C LEU A 94 -15.81 -5.62 -5.93
N ARG A 95 -16.14 -5.35 -7.20
CA ARG A 95 -17.54 -5.26 -7.66
C ARG A 95 -18.33 -6.55 -7.41
N THR A 96 -17.67 -7.71 -7.60
CA THR A 96 -18.29 -9.02 -7.32
C THR A 96 -18.60 -9.17 -5.84
N PHE A 97 -17.65 -8.80 -4.97
CA PHE A 97 -17.81 -8.87 -3.53
C PHE A 97 -18.91 -7.90 -3.04
N GLU A 98 -18.92 -6.66 -3.53
CA GLU A 98 -19.95 -5.65 -3.22
C GLU A 98 -21.36 -6.19 -3.52
N ALA A 99 -21.56 -6.78 -4.69
CA ALA A 99 -22.85 -7.39 -5.07
C ALA A 99 -23.22 -8.59 -4.17
N GLN A 100 -22.25 -9.36 -3.68
CA GLN A 100 -22.50 -10.49 -2.77
C GLN A 100 -22.92 -10.02 -1.38
N VAL A 101 -22.38 -8.90 -0.89
CA VAL A 101 -22.66 -8.41 0.45
C VAL A 101 -23.84 -7.44 0.52
N GLU A 102 -24.34 -6.93 -0.61
CA GLU A 102 -25.45 -5.97 -0.68
C GLU A 102 -26.67 -6.41 0.15
N GLY A 103 -27.08 -7.68 0.03
CA GLY A 103 -28.21 -8.24 0.79
C GLY A 103 -27.92 -8.53 2.27
N LEU A 104 -26.67 -8.34 2.72
CA LEU A 104 -26.20 -8.59 4.08
C LEU A 104 -25.88 -7.29 4.84
N LEU A 105 -26.00 -6.13 4.20
CA LEU A 105 -25.70 -4.84 4.81
C LEU A 105 -26.76 -4.46 5.86
N LEU A 106 -26.32 -4.16 7.07
CA LEU A 106 -27.19 -3.73 8.19
C LEU A 106 -27.27 -2.20 8.33
N TYR A 107 -26.38 -1.49 7.65
CA TYR A 107 -26.27 -0.04 7.70
C TYR A 107 -26.25 0.52 6.27
N PRO A 108 -26.86 1.70 6.05
CA PRO A 108 -26.75 2.42 4.78
C PRO A 108 -25.30 2.73 4.40
#